data_AF-A0A078LR54-F1
#
_entry.id   AF-A0A078LR54-F1
#
_cell.length_a   1.000
_cell.length_b   1.000
_cell.length_c   1.000
_cell.angle_alpha   90.00
_cell.angle_beta   90.00
_cell.angle_gamma   90.00
#
_symmetry.space_group_name_H-M   'P 1'
#
loop_
_entity.id
_entity.type
_entity.pdbx_description
1 polymer ?
#
loop_
_entity_poly.entity_id
_entity_poly.type
_entity_poly.pdbx_seq_one_letter_code
_entity_poly.pdbx_strand_id
1 'polypeptide(L)'
;MIWAGPRVSEAISLAWEDVVDLDKGIVRFQRSQVRGHYKVTKTRRSAREVKLLKPAREALQAQAKLTRDLKPVVVEVTERDNKTKRMRPLRFVFHNSSTHAAHTSSDMLLKGFWRPHLKAAGVRFRGPNNCRHTFASQLLTTGAVPLEWIADQMGHTSTDMIRKHYGKWINDDGPDMVGILEHALKL
;
A
#
# COMPACT_ATOMS: atom_id res chain seq x y z
N MET A 1 -1.25 1.98 -5.50
CA MET A 1 -0.08 2.31 -4.66
C MET A 1 -0.05 3.77 -4.23
N ILE A 2 -0.11 4.74 -5.17
CA ILE A 2 0.01 6.18 -4.84
C ILE A 2 -1.10 6.72 -3.90
N TRP A 3 -2.28 6.09 -3.91
CA TRP A 3 -3.44 6.47 -3.07
C TRP A 3 -3.65 5.60 -1.82
N ALA A 4 -2.71 4.71 -1.51
CA ALA A 4 -2.85 3.76 -0.39
C ALA A 4 -1.55 3.48 0.38
N GLY A 5 -0.41 3.90 -0.16
CA GLY A 5 0.90 3.74 0.49
C GLY A 5 1.42 2.33 0.80
N PRO A 6 0.98 1.20 0.20
CA PRO A 6 1.59 -0.09 0.50
C PRO A 6 3.02 -0.17 -0.05
N ARG A 7 3.84 -1.05 0.53
CA ARG A 7 5.10 -1.46 -0.11
C ARG A 7 4.79 -2.23 -1.39
N VAL A 8 5.69 -2.21 -2.37
CA VAL A 8 5.49 -2.97 -3.63
C VAL A 8 5.28 -4.45 -3.35
N SER A 9 6.07 -5.03 -2.46
CA SER A 9 5.97 -6.44 -2.05
C SER A 9 4.65 -6.77 -1.34
N GLU A 10 4.04 -5.81 -0.63
CA GLU A 10 2.70 -5.96 -0.04
C GLU A 10 1.65 -5.92 -1.15
N ALA A 11 1.73 -4.92 -2.03
CA ALA A 11 0.77 -4.70 -3.11
C ALA A 11 0.68 -5.90 -4.06
N ILE A 12 1.81 -6.43 -4.55
CA ILE A 12 1.82 -7.60 -5.45
C ILE A 12 1.35 -8.90 -4.77
N SER A 13 1.32 -8.93 -3.44
CA SER A 13 0.91 -10.10 -2.65
C SER A 13 -0.52 -10.01 -2.13
N LEU A 14 -1.20 -8.88 -2.35
CA LEU A 14 -2.58 -8.66 -1.93
C LEU A 14 -3.49 -9.64 -2.64
N ALA A 15 -4.29 -10.36 -1.87
CA ALA A 15 -5.27 -11.32 -2.34
C ALA A 15 -6.69 -10.88 -1.96
N TRP A 16 -7.70 -11.41 -2.65
CA TRP A 16 -9.11 -11.12 -2.35
C TRP A 16 -9.51 -11.61 -0.95
N GLU A 17 -8.85 -12.63 -0.42
CA GLU A 17 -8.98 -13.09 0.96
C GLU A 17 -8.46 -12.06 2.00
N ASP A 18 -7.69 -11.07 1.55
CA ASP A 18 -7.22 -9.95 2.38
C ASP A 18 -8.18 -8.74 2.33
N VAL A 19 -9.20 -8.74 1.45
CA VAL A 19 -10.19 -7.67 1.33
C VAL A 19 -11.33 -7.93 2.32
N VAL A 20 -11.45 -7.09 3.33
CA VAL A 20 -12.43 -7.25 4.42
C VAL A 20 -13.80 -6.73 3.99
N ASP A 21 -13.84 -5.58 3.29
CA ASP A 21 -15.06 -4.98 2.76
C ASP A 21 -14.71 -4.22 1.47
N LEU A 22 -15.17 -4.73 0.33
CA LEU A 22 -14.87 -4.14 -0.98
C LEU A 22 -15.53 -2.77 -1.16
N ASP A 23 -16.76 -2.61 -0.69
CA ASP A 23 -17.56 -1.39 -0.91
C ASP A 23 -17.13 -0.24 0.00
N LYS A 24 -16.69 -0.56 1.21
CA LYS A 24 -16.05 0.40 2.12
C LYS A 24 -14.56 0.57 1.83
N GLY A 25 -13.96 -0.28 0.99
CA GLY A 25 -12.54 -0.26 0.67
C GLY A 25 -11.66 -0.62 1.85
N ILE A 26 -12.06 -1.58 2.69
CA ILE A 26 -11.29 -2.04 3.84
C ILE A 26 -10.44 -3.24 3.43
N VAL A 27 -9.12 -3.12 3.55
CA VAL A 27 -8.16 -4.17 3.17
C VAL A 27 -7.16 -4.42 4.27
N ARG A 28 -6.70 -5.66 4.38
CA ARG A 28 -5.70 -6.09 5.35
C ARG A 28 -4.37 -6.40 4.68
N PHE A 29 -3.39 -5.52 4.82
CA PHE A 29 -2.02 -5.82 4.41
C PHE A 29 -1.37 -6.72 5.46
N GLN A 30 -1.32 -8.04 5.19
CA GLN A 30 -0.81 -9.05 6.14
C GLN A 30 0.31 -9.93 5.59
N ARG A 31 0.72 -9.71 4.33
CA ARG A 31 1.71 -10.53 3.66
C ARG A 31 2.58 -9.66 2.75
N SER A 32 3.75 -10.19 2.44
CA SER A 32 4.68 -9.61 1.48
C SER A 32 5.26 -10.73 0.62
N GLN A 33 5.65 -10.36 -0.59
CA GLN A 33 6.19 -11.30 -1.56
C GLN A 33 7.52 -10.81 -2.12
N VAL A 34 8.51 -11.71 -2.15
CA VAL A 34 9.83 -11.46 -2.75
C VAL A 34 10.26 -12.69 -3.53
N ARG A 35 10.41 -12.56 -4.85
CA ARG A 35 10.93 -13.62 -5.75
C ARG A 35 10.25 -14.99 -5.58
N GLY A 36 8.92 -14.99 -5.55
CA GLY A 36 8.09 -16.19 -5.38
C GLY A 36 7.81 -16.55 -3.93
N HIS A 37 8.61 -16.05 -2.97
CA HIS A 37 8.46 -16.40 -1.57
C HIS A 37 7.48 -15.46 -0.87
N TYR A 38 6.45 -16.06 -0.28
CA TYR A 38 5.44 -15.34 0.49
C TYR A 38 5.75 -15.45 1.98
N LYS A 39 5.61 -14.34 2.68
CA LYS A 39 5.83 -14.28 4.12
C LYS A 39 4.85 -13.35 4.79
N VAL A 40 4.28 -13.80 5.91
CA VAL A 40 3.42 -12.93 6.73
C VAL A 40 4.23 -11.75 7.27
N THR A 41 3.59 -10.61 7.42
CA THR A 41 4.27 -9.40 7.90
C THR A 41 4.86 -9.61 9.31
N LYS A 42 6.09 -9.12 9.51
CA LYS A 42 6.94 -9.43 10.68
C LYS A 42 6.31 -9.07 12.03
N THR A 43 5.54 -7.98 12.11
CA THR A 43 4.96 -7.46 13.36
C THR A 43 3.45 -7.26 13.24
N ARG A 44 2.75 -7.22 14.38
CA ARG A 44 1.32 -6.92 14.44
C ARG A 44 0.98 -5.54 13.85
N ARG A 45 1.87 -4.54 13.96
CA ARG A 45 1.67 -3.21 13.31
C ARG A 45 1.89 -3.23 11.80
N SER A 46 2.76 -4.11 11.29
CA SER A 46 2.90 -4.28 9.84
C SER A 46 1.71 -5.03 9.21
N ALA A 47 1.06 -5.90 9.99
CA ALA A 47 -0.23 -6.52 9.67
C ALA A 47 -1.36 -5.51 9.97
N ARG A 48 -1.72 -4.68 9.00
CA ARG A 48 -2.63 -3.56 9.22
C ARG A 48 -3.89 -3.70 8.40
N GLU A 49 -4.99 -3.29 8.99
CA GLU A 49 -6.24 -3.05 8.29
C GLU A 49 -6.31 -1.56 7.96
N VAL A 50 -6.58 -1.24 6.69
CA VAL A 50 -6.66 0.14 6.22
C VAL A 50 -7.96 0.37 5.47
N LYS A 51 -8.52 1.56 5.66
CA LYS A 51 -9.61 2.06 4.84
C LYS A 51 -9.01 2.88 3.70
N LEU A 52 -9.18 2.39 2.48
CA LEU A 52 -8.62 2.99 1.28
C LEU A 52 -9.27 4.35 0.99
N LEU A 53 -8.45 5.30 0.52
CA LEU A 53 -8.96 6.54 -0.07
C LEU A 53 -9.80 6.22 -1.31
N LYS A 54 -10.75 7.10 -1.63
CA LYS A 54 -11.71 6.92 -2.74
C LYS A 54 -11.05 6.43 -4.05
N PRO A 55 -9.95 7.02 -4.56
CA PRO A 55 -9.33 6.56 -5.80
C PRO A 55 -8.77 5.13 -5.72
N ALA A 56 -8.20 4.75 -4.57
CA ALA A 56 -7.70 3.38 -4.36
C ALA A 56 -8.84 2.37 -4.24
N ARG A 57 -9.93 2.74 -3.57
CA ARG A 57 -11.13 1.92 -3.44
C ARG A 57 -11.79 1.68 -4.79
N GLU A 58 -12.00 2.73 -5.59
CA GLU A 58 -12.61 2.62 -6.91
C GLU A 58 -11.76 1.76 -7.85
N ALA A 59 -10.43 1.91 -7.80
CA ALA A 59 -9.52 1.04 -8.54
C ALA A 59 -9.63 -0.43 -8.10
N LEU A 60 -9.77 -0.70 -6.80
CA LEU A 60 -9.96 -2.06 -6.28
C LEU A 60 -11.31 -2.65 -6.72
N GLN A 61 -12.39 -1.86 -6.69
CA GLN A 61 -13.71 -2.27 -7.18
C GLN A 61 -13.70 -2.58 -8.68
N ALA A 62 -13.03 -1.76 -9.48
CA ALA A 62 -12.83 -2.03 -10.91
C ALA A 62 -12.05 -3.34 -11.12
N GLN A 63 -10.97 -3.55 -10.33
CA GLN A 63 -10.17 -4.76 -10.40
C GLN A 63 -10.94 -6.02 -10.01
N ALA A 64 -11.89 -5.92 -9.07
CA ALA A 64 -12.71 -7.04 -8.64
C ALA A 64 -13.48 -7.69 -9.79
N LYS A 65 -13.94 -6.89 -10.76
CA LYS A 65 -14.64 -7.37 -11.96
C LYS A 65 -13.77 -8.26 -12.85
N LEU A 66 -12.45 -8.23 -12.67
CA LEU A 66 -11.48 -8.93 -13.51
C LEU A 66 -10.89 -10.15 -12.82
N THR A 67 -10.56 -10.05 -11.53
CA THR A 67 -9.74 -11.08 -10.86
C THR A 67 -10.38 -11.73 -9.65
N ARG A 68 -11.52 -11.24 -9.16
CA ARG A 68 -12.14 -11.75 -7.91
C ARG A 68 -12.57 -13.20 -8.00
N ASP A 69 -13.15 -13.58 -9.14
CA ASP A 69 -13.75 -14.90 -9.34
C ASP A 69 -12.80 -15.90 -10.02
N LEU A 70 -11.52 -15.54 -10.17
CA LEU A 70 -10.49 -16.45 -10.67
C LEU A 70 -10.26 -17.61 -9.71
N LYS A 71 -9.76 -18.73 -10.26
CA LYS A 71 -9.36 -19.88 -9.45
C LYS A 71 -8.22 -19.48 -8.51
N PRO A 72 -8.28 -19.87 -7.22
CA PRO A 72 -7.19 -19.61 -6.30
C PRO A 72 -5.93 -20.39 -6.70
N VAL A 73 -4.78 -19.80 -6.41
CA VAL A 73 -3.47 -20.46 -6.51
C VAL A 73 -3.03 -20.84 -5.11
N VAL A 74 -2.65 -22.09 -4.91
CA VAL A 74 -2.11 -22.54 -3.63
C VAL A 74 -0.65 -22.10 -3.53
N VAL A 75 -0.33 -21.31 -2.51
CA VAL A 75 1.03 -20.84 -2.27
C VAL A 75 1.49 -21.22 -0.87
N GLU A 76 2.78 -21.51 -0.76
CA GLU A 76 3.45 -21.68 0.54
C GLU A 76 3.72 -20.32 1.16
N VAL A 77 3.18 -20.07 2.36
CA VAL A 77 3.41 -18.85 3.12
C VAL A 77 4.20 -19.16 4.38
N THR A 78 5.36 -18.50 4.52
CA THR A 78 6.16 -18.55 5.74
C THR A 78 5.52 -17.70 6.83
N GLU A 79 5.28 -18.30 7.98
CA GLU A 79 4.69 -17.68 9.16
C GLU A 79 5.72 -16.84 9.94
N ARG A 80 5.27 -16.18 11.02
CA ARG A 80 6.06 -15.17 11.74
C ARG A 80 7.31 -15.73 12.42
N ASP A 81 7.28 -17.00 12.79
CA ASP A 81 8.40 -17.74 13.39
C ASP A 81 9.55 -18.03 12.41
N ASN A 82 9.39 -17.68 11.13
CA ASN A 82 10.33 -17.95 10.03
C ASN A 82 10.60 -19.44 9.77
N LYS A 83 9.78 -20.33 10.34
CA LYS A 83 9.97 -21.79 10.28
C LYS A 83 8.72 -22.46 9.77
N THR A 84 7.58 -22.16 10.37
CA THR A 84 6.30 -22.73 9.98
C THR A 84 5.92 -22.23 8.60
N LYS A 85 5.65 -23.17 7.71
CA LYS A 85 5.16 -22.91 6.35
C LYS A 85 3.74 -23.47 6.25
N ARG A 86 2.82 -22.67 5.70
CA ARG A 86 1.43 -23.09 5.52
C ARG A 86 1.03 -22.90 4.07
N MET A 87 0.40 -23.92 3.51
CA MET A 87 -0.22 -23.84 2.20
C MET A 87 -1.52 -23.04 2.32
N ARG A 88 -1.67 -22.00 1.50
CA ARG A 88 -2.88 -21.15 1.49
C ARG A 88 -3.40 -21.01 0.06
N PRO A 89 -4.68 -21.31 -0.21
CA PRO A 89 -5.31 -20.95 -1.47
C PRO A 89 -5.56 -19.44 -1.48
N LEU A 90 -5.00 -18.71 -2.44
CA LEU A 90 -5.13 -17.26 -2.57
C LEU A 90 -5.55 -16.86 -3.98
N ARG A 91 -6.43 -15.87 -4.09
CA ARG A 91 -6.79 -15.21 -5.35
C ARG A 91 -6.14 -13.85 -5.39
N PHE A 92 -5.05 -13.69 -6.13
CA PHE A 92 -4.31 -12.43 -6.14
C PHE A 92 -5.10 -11.32 -6.84
N VAL A 93 -5.03 -10.11 -6.28
CA VAL A 93 -5.75 -8.95 -6.83
C VAL A 93 -5.13 -8.51 -8.15
N PHE A 94 -3.80 -8.44 -8.22
CA PHE A 94 -3.06 -7.89 -9.35
C PHE A 94 -2.30 -8.96 -10.12
N HIS A 95 -2.57 -9.01 -11.43
CA HIS A 95 -1.99 -9.95 -12.37
C HIS A 95 -1.19 -9.19 -13.43
N ASN A 96 -0.19 -9.85 -14.00
CA ASN A 96 0.49 -9.38 -15.19
C ASN A 96 -0.47 -9.48 -16.39
N SER A 97 -0.70 -8.37 -17.08
CA SER A 97 -1.64 -8.29 -18.21
C SER A 97 -1.23 -9.15 -19.42
N SER A 98 0.06 -9.46 -19.58
CA SER A 98 0.56 -10.27 -20.69
C SER A 98 0.49 -11.76 -20.41
N THR A 99 0.72 -12.19 -19.16
CA THR A 99 0.74 -13.62 -18.79
C THR A 99 -0.54 -14.08 -18.11
N HIS A 100 -1.42 -13.14 -17.72
CA HIS A 100 -2.61 -13.37 -16.89
C HIS A 100 -2.33 -14.05 -15.55
N ALA A 101 -1.06 -14.15 -15.13
CA ALA A 101 -0.65 -14.74 -13.87
C ALA A 101 -0.36 -13.66 -12.82
N ALA A 102 -0.48 -14.03 -11.54
CA ALA A 102 -0.10 -13.16 -10.44
C ALA A 102 1.39 -12.75 -10.52
N HIS A 103 1.72 -11.55 -10.05
CA HIS A 103 3.11 -11.11 -10.01
C HIS A 103 3.94 -11.95 -9.04
N THR A 104 5.04 -12.53 -9.52
CA THR A 104 5.96 -13.34 -8.72
C THR A 104 7.21 -12.57 -8.28
N SER A 105 7.37 -11.31 -8.67
CA SER A 105 8.40 -10.44 -8.10
C SER A 105 8.13 -8.96 -8.43
N SER A 106 8.69 -8.07 -7.61
CA SER A 106 8.76 -6.65 -7.94
C SER A 106 9.56 -6.37 -9.21
N ASP A 107 10.56 -7.20 -9.54
CA ASP A 107 11.39 -7.03 -10.73
C ASP A 107 10.58 -7.26 -12.01
N MET A 108 9.69 -8.26 -12.01
CA MET A 108 8.76 -8.49 -13.11
C MET A 108 7.78 -7.33 -13.30
N LEU A 109 7.21 -6.81 -12.20
CA LEU A 109 6.37 -5.61 -12.25
C LEU A 109 7.15 -4.41 -12.82
N LEU A 110 8.40 -4.22 -12.36
CA LEU A 110 9.25 -3.10 -12.74
C LEU A 110 9.59 -3.13 -14.23
N LYS A 111 10.04 -4.29 -14.74
CA LYS A 111 10.49 -4.46 -16.12
C LYS A 111 9.32 -4.55 -17.09
N GLY A 112 8.29 -5.32 -16.74
CA GLY A 112 7.17 -5.64 -17.64
C GLY A 112 6.14 -4.53 -17.76
N PHE A 113 5.88 -3.79 -16.68
CA PHE A 113 4.85 -2.75 -16.66
C PHE A 113 5.42 -1.37 -16.35
N TRP A 114 6.11 -1.23 -15.21
CA TRP A 114 6.40 0.08 -14.63
C TRP A 114 7.31 0.96 -15.51
N ARG A 115 8.45 0.42 -15.96
CA ARG A 115 9.40 1.16 -16.81
C ARG A 115 8.79 1.54 -18.17
N PRO A 116 8.18 0.61 -18.94
CA PRO A 116 7.49 0.96 -20.17
C PRO A 116 6.39 2.00 -19.96
N HIS A 117 5.59 1.83 -18.91
CA HIS A 117 4.47 2.74 -18.63
C HIS A 117 4.93 4.16 -18.32
N LEU A 118 5.96 4.34 -17.49
CA LEU A 118 6.54 5.67 -17.23
C LEU A 118 7.13 6.30 -18.50
N LYS A 119 7.82 5.51 -19.33
CA LYS A 119 8.36 5.99 -20.61
C LYS A 119 7.24 6.46 -21.55
N ALA A 120 6.17 5.67 -21.68
CA ALA A 120 5.00 6.02 -22.49
C ALA A 120 4.29 7.29 -21.98
N ALA A 121 4.25 7.48 -20.66
CA ALA A 121 3.70 8.67 -20.02
C ALA A 121 4.63 9.90 -20.06
N GLY A 122 5.84 9.80 -20.62
CA GLY A 122 6.83 10.90 -20.63
C GLY A 122 7.41 11.23 -19.25
N VAL A 123 7.28 10.33 -18.26
CA VAL A 123 7.71 10.56 -16.88
C VAL A 123 9.11 9.99 -16.66
N ARG A 124 10.02 10.81 -16.10
CA ARG A 124 11.37 10.34 -15.70
C ARG A 124 11.26 9.15 -14.76
N PHE A 125 12.05 8.11 -15.00
CA PHE A 125 12.03 6.91 -14.18
C PHE A 125 12.16 7.20 -12.69
N ARG A 126 11.25 6.61 -11.91
CA ARG A 126 11.26 6.54 -10.45
C ARG A 126 10.83 5.15 -10.04
N GLY A 127 11.50 4.55 -9.06
CA GLY A 127 11.10 3.25 -8.54
C GLY A 127 9.68 3.32 -7.92
N PRO A 128 8.88 2.25 -7.93
CA PRO A 128 7.49 2.31 -7.46
C PRO A 128 7.36 2.62 -5.96
N ASN A 129 8.43 2.44 -5.17
CA ASN A 129 8.48 2.91 -3.78
C ASN A 129 8.27 4.43 -3.65
N ASN A 130 8.54 5.22 -4.70
CA ASN A 130 8.24 6.65 -4.69
C ASN A 130 6.73 6.92 -4.53
N CYS A 131 5.84 6.04 -5.00
CA CYS A 131 4.40 6.20 -4.77
C CYS A 131 4.05 6.23 -3.28
N ARG A 132 4.76 5.45 -2.46
CA ARG A 132 4.58 5.45 -1.01
C ARG A 132 5.07 6.74 -0.37
N HIS A 133 6.16 7.31 -0.90
CA HIS A 133 6.66 8.61 -0.47
C HIS A 133 5.72 9.75 -0.86
N THR A 134 5.18 9.72 -2.08
CA THR A 134 4.18 10.68 -2.55
C THR A 134 2.91 10.60 -1.71
N PHE A 135 2.41 9.40 -1.42
CA PHE A 135 1.26 9.21 -0.53
C PHE A 135 1.46 9.88 0.83
N ALA A 136 2.61 9.64 1.48
CA ALA A 136 2.93 10.23 2.77
C ALA A 136 3.02 11.77 2.67
N SER A 137 3.76 12.28 1.69
CA SER A 137 3.95 13.72 1.49
C SER A 137 2.63 14.43 1.24
N GLN A 138 1.78 13.89 0.36
CA GLN A 138 0.49 14.48 0.05
C GLN A 138 -0.40 14.56 1.29
N LEU A 139 -0.46 13.49 2.09
CA LEU A 139 -1.26 13.49 3.30
C LEU A 139 -0.75 14.49 4.34
N LEU A 140 0.58 14.61 4.48
CA LEU A 140 1.19 15.59 5.38
C LEU A 140 0.88 17.02 4.97
N THR A 141 1.05 17.34 3.69
CA THR A 141 0.77 18.69 3.14
C THR A 141 -0.71 19.07 3.26
N THR A 142 -1.64 18.11 3.42
CA THR A 142 -3.04 18.50 3.68
C THR A 142 -3.24 19.12 5.04
N GLY A 143 -2.36 18.85 6.02
CA GLY A 143 -2.54 19.26 7.41
C GLY A 143 -3.72 18.61 8.14
N ALA A 144 -4.53 17.80 7.44
CA ALA A 144 -5.82 17.35 7.93
C ALA A 144 -5.75 16.04 8.74
N VAL A 145 -4.59 15.37 8.75
CA VAL A 145 -4.42 14.06 9.39
C VAL A 145 -3.21 14.03 10.33
N PRO A 146 -3.34 13.44 11.53
CA PRO A 146 -2.21 13.28 12.44
C PRO A 146 -1.11 12.40 11.85
N LEU A 147 0.14 12.67 12.26
CA LEU A 147 1.31 11.93 11.82
C LEU A 147 1.23 10.44 12.20
N GLU A 148 0.65 10.16 13.36
CA GLU A 148 0.41 8.83 13.90
C GLU A 148 -0.53 8.03 13.00
N TRP A 149 -1.58 8.68 12.51
CA TRP A 149 -2.52 8.06 11.58
C TRP A 149 -1.84 7.68 10.26
N ILE A 150 -1.01 8.56 9.71
CA ILE A 150 -0.22 8.26 8.50
C ILE A 150 0.74 7.09 8.75
N ALA A 151 1.41 7.06 9.91
CA ALA A 151 2.31 5.96 10.28
C ALA A 151 1.57 4.61 10.35
N ASP A 152 0.37 4.59 10.93
CA ASP A 152 -0.47 3.40 10.99
C ASP A 152 -0.92 2.95 9.59
N GLN A 153 -1.37 3.86 8.73
CA GLN A 153 -1.73 3.56 7.33
C GLN A 153 -0.57 2.96 6.53
N MET A 154 0.66 3.38 6.84
CA MET A 154 1.86 2.89 6.17
C MET A 154 2.42 1.62 6.82
N GLY A 155 2.01 1.26 8.04
CA GLY A 155 2.61 0.16 8.80
C GLY A 155 4.05 0.47 9.22
N HIS A 156 4.29 1.69 9.68
CA HIS A 156 5.52 2.09 10.35
C HIS A 156 5.43 1.76 11.85
N THR A 157 6.54 1.31 12.45
CA THR A 157 6.62 1.04 13.89
C THR A 157 6.84 2.31 14.72
N SER A 158 7.38 3.37 14.10
CA SER A 158 7.60 4.68 14.70
C SER A 158 7.30 5.79 13.69
N THR A 159 6.88 6.96 14.18
CA THR A 159 6.74 8.20 13.41
C THR A 159 8.10 8.84 13.10
N ASP A 160 9.19 8.42 13.74
CA ASP A 160 10.56 8.94 13.52
C ASP A 160 10.97 8.85 12.06
N MET A 161 10.58 7.76 11.37
CA MET A 161 10.85 7.63 9.94
C MET A 161 10.15 8.71 9.13
N ILE A 162 8.92 9.10 9.50
CA ILE A 162 8.19 10.16 8.82
C ILE A 162 8.78 11.53 9.19
N ARG A 163 9.04 11.79 10.48
CA ARG A 163 9.71 13.04 10.92
C ARG A 163 11.07 13.22 10.25
N LYS A 164 11.88 12.17 10.14
CA LYS A 164 13.19 12.23 9.47
C LYS A 164 13.08 12.57 7.97
N HIS A 165 12.07 12.06 7.28
CA HIS A 165 11.93 12.24 5.83
C HIS A 165 11.15 13.50 5.45
N TYR A 166 10.25 13.97 6.30
CA TYR A 166 9.30 15.04 5.98
C TYR A 166 9.22 16.17 7.02
N GLY A 167 9.84 16.01 8.19
CA GLY A 167 9.70 16.94 9.31
C GLY A 167 10.12 18.36 9.01
N LYS A 168 11.06 18.57 8.08
CA LYS A 168 11.46 19.90 7.62
C LYS A 168 10.31 20.67 6.97
N TRP A 169 9.42 19.98 6.26
CA TRP A 169 8.36 20.59 5.44
C TRP A 169 7.02 20.71 6.21
N ILE A 170 6.88 20.02 7.34
CA ILE A 170 5.67 20.08 8.17
C ILE A 170 5.42 21.49 8.73
N ASN A 171 6.49 22.23 9.01
CA ASN A 171 6.37 23.57 9.60
C ASN A 171 6.09 24.67 8.55
N ASP A 172 6.55 24.49 7.30
CA ASP A 172 6.41 25.51 6.25
C ASP A 172 5.12 25.32 5.42
N ASP A 173 4.71 24.07 5.18
CA ASP A 173 3.50 23.72 4.41
C ASP A 173 2.31 23.32 5.31
N GLY A 174 2.46 23.52 6.63
CA GLY A 174 1.44 23.17 7.62
C GLY A 174 0.23 24.14 7.57
N PRO A 175 -0.97 23.68 7.93
CA PRO A 175 -2.12 24.56 8.04
C PRO A 175 -1.88 25.57 9.19
N ASP A 176 -2.57 26.71 9.14
CA ASP A 176 -2.55 27.68 10.24
C ASP A 176 -3.14 27.04 11.51
N MET A 177 -2.26 26.49 12.32
CA MET A 177 -2.63 25.78 13.54
C MET A 177 -3.27 26.74 14.55
N VAL A 178 -2.88 28.03 14.54
CA VAL A 178 -3.45 29.03 15.42
C VAL A 178 -4.88 29.33 14.99
N GLY A 179 -5.11 29.64 13.71
CA GLY A 179 -6.46 29.87 13.19
C GLY A 179 -7.40 28.66 13.34
N ILE A 180 -6.88 27.43 13.16
CA ILE A 180 -7.66 26.21 13.44
C ILE A 180 -8.02 26.10 14.93
N LEU A 181 -7.07 26.40 15.82
CA LEU A 181 -7.31 26.35 17.27
C LEU A 181 -8.27 27.44 17.73
N GLU A 182 -8.13 28.67 17.22
CA GLU A 182 -9.05 29.77 17.51
C GLU A 182 -10.47 29.43 17.07
N HIS A 183 -10.63 28.92 15.85
CA HIS A 183 -11.94 28.45 15.37
C HIS A 183 -12.50 27.29 16.21
N ALA A 184 -11.68 26.29 16.54
CA ALA A 184 -12.13 25.12 17.29
C ALA A 184 -12.46 25.44 18.75
N LEU A 185 -11.71 26.36 19.36
CA LEU A 185 -11.89 26.80 20.75
C LEU A 185 -12.87 27.98 20.88
N LYS A 186 -13.33 28.54 19.76
CA LYS A 186 -14.19 29.74 19.69
C LYS A 186 -13.56 30.94 20.39
N LEU A 187 -12.26 31.14 20.18
CA LEU A 187 -11.51 32.30 20.68
C LEU A 187 -11.64 33.49 19.72
#